data_AF-A0A1X7TAS1-F1
#
_entry.id   AF-A0A1X7TAS1-F1
#
_cell.length_a   1.000
_cell.length_b   1.000
_cell.length_c   1.000
_cell.angle_alpha   90.00
_cell.angle_beta   90.00
_cell.angle_gamma   90.00
#
_symmetry.space_group_name_H-M   'P 1'
#
loop_
_entity.id
_entity.type
_entity.pdbx_description
1 polymer ?
#
loop_
_entity_poly.entity_id
_entity_poly.type
_entity_poly.pdbx_seq_one_letter_code
_entity_poly.pdbx_strand_id
1 'polypeptide(L)'
;MVEFLKIADLVGVSRSTLWRRLSEHDGIPHRFSDVSDDALDSIISQYQNRNPHTGQAILRGYLESIGIHVQRQRIRESVWRTDPLRRFLRWHGRLSRRAYKVPGANSLWHIDGHHSLIRWRFVIHGGIDGYSRMIVFLRFATNNRAMTVFSAFSEAIDSFGIPSRCDLIGGGVRILLFANL
;
A
#
# COMPACT_ATOMS: atom_id res chain seq x y z
N MET A 1 14.52 18.79 -4.39
CA MET A 1 13.19 19.25 -4.87
C MET A 1 12.79 20.62 -4.34
N VAL A 2 13.22 21.01 -3.12
CA VAL A 2 12.92 22.33 -2.51
C VAL A 2 13.58 23.50 -3.27
N GLU A 3 14.74 23.30 -3.89
CA GLU A 3 15.43 24.35 -4.66
C GLU A 3 14.68 24.80 -5.92
N PHE A 4 14.00 23.89 -6.62
CA PHE A 4 13.37 24.21 -7.90
C PHE A 4 12.15 25.12 -7.77
N LEU A 5 11.44 25.05 -6.65
CA LEU A 5 10.33 25.97 -6.37
C LEU A 5 10.86 27.38 -6.13
N LYS A 6 11.97 27.51 -5.39
CA LYS A 6 12.63 28.80 -5.18
C LYS A 6 13.14 29.40 -6.49
N ILE A 7 13.72 28.58 -7.38
CA ILE A 7 14.18 29.05 -8.71
C ILE A 7 12.99 29.51 -9.57
N ALA A 8 11.87 28.77 -9.56
CA ALA A 8 10.68 29.15 -10.32
C ALA A 8 10.12 30.50 -9.85
N ASP A 9 10.04 30.70 -8.53
CA ASP A 9 9.60 31.96 -7.92
C ASP A 9 10.56 33.11 -8.22
N LEU A 10 11.88 32.87 -8.12
CA LEU A 10 12.90 33.89 -8.42
C LEU A 10 12.90 34.34 -9.89
N VAL A 11 12.62 33.43 -10.81
CA VAL A 11 12.58 33.71 -12.27
C VAL A 11 11.19 34.16 -12.71
N GLY A 12 10.19 34.15 -11.83
CA GLY A 12 8.82 34.62 -12.12
C GLY A 12 8.06 33.74 -13.12
N VAL A 13 8.39 32.45 -13.20
CA VAL A 13 7.77 31.51 -14.16
C VAL A 13 7.09 30.36 -13.44
N SER A 14 6.05 29.81 -14.04
CA SER A 14 5.43 28.59 -13.48
C SER A 14 6.46 27.46 -13.41
N ARG A 15 6.34 26.60 -12.38
CA ARG A 15 7.16 25.38 -12.26
C ARG A 15 7.17 24.55 -13.54
N SER A 16 6.02 24.47 -14.22
CA SER A 16 5.85 23.75 -15.48
C SER A 16 6.68 24.36 -16.61
N THR A 17 6.71 25.70 -16.69
CA THR A 17 7.53 26.45 -17.65
C THR A 17 9.01 26.24 -17.39
N LEU A 18 9.43 26.33 -16.13
CA LEU A 18 10.83 26.10 -15.73
C LEU A 18 11.28 24.69 -16.11
N TRP A 19 10.46 23.67 -15.78
CA TRP A 19 10.73 22.27 -16.14
C TRP A 19 10.83 22.05 -17.64
N ARG A 20 9.92 22.63 -18.43
CA ARG A 20 9.94 22.51 -19.89
C ARG A 20 11.24 23.10 -20.45
N ARG A 21 11.64 24.29 -19.99
CA ARG A 21 12.86 24.98 -20.45
C ARG A 21 14.14 24.24 -20.06
N LEU A 22 14.21 23.68 -18.85
CA LEU A 22 15.36 22.87 -18.43
C LEU A 22 15.48 21.57 -19.23
N SER A 23 14.35 20.97 -19.62
CA SER A 23 14.34 19.82 -20.52
C SER A 23 14.72 20.17 -21.96
N GLU A 24 14.41 21.39 -22.43
CA GLU A 24 14.79 21.87 -23.78
C GLU A 24 16.29 22.19 -23.90
N HIS A 25 16.99 22.42 -22.79
CA HIS A 25 18.37 22.89 -22.76
C HIS A 25 19.34 21.96 -22.00
N ASP A 26 19.03 20.66 -21.90
CA ASP A 26 19.82 19.63 -21.19
C ASP A 26 20.19 19.96 -19.73
N GLY A 27 19.53 20.96 -19.13
CA GLY A 27 19.78 21.41 -17.77
C GLY A 27 19.00 20.62 -16.72
N ILE A 28 18.34 19.52 -17.09
CA ILE A 28 17.68 18.65 -16.11
C ILE A 28 18.79 18.11 -15.17
N PRO A 29 18.77 18.42 -13.86
CA PRO A 29 19.72 17.83 -12.93
C PRO A 29 19.63 16.32 -13.09
N HIS A 30 20.77 15.63 -13.21
CA HIS A 30 20.82 14.18 -13.36
C HIS A 30 19.94 13.53 -12.28
N ARG A 31 18.72 13.16 -12.67
CA ARG A 31 17.71 12.61 -11.76
C ARG A 31 18.11 11.22 -11.29
N PHE A 32 19.01 10.59 -12.04
CA PHE A 32 19.51 9.26 -11.81
C PHE A 32 21.03 9.33 -11.66
N SER A 33 21.52 8.57 -10.70
CA SER A 33 22.93 8.33 -10.46
C SER A 33 23.54 7.58 -11.64
N ASP A 34 24.77 7.96 -11.99
CA ASP A 34 25.58 7.19 -12.92
C ASP A 34 26.15 5.96 -12.21
N VAL A 35 25.37 4.88 -12.22
CA VAL A 35 25.75 3.58 -11.66
C VAL A 35 25.67 2.55 -12.76
N SER A 36 26.69 1.70 -12.89
CA SER A 36 26.68 0.60 -13.86
C SER A 36 25.68 -0.48 -13.44
N ASP A 37 25.26 -1.27 -14.42
CA ASP A 37 24.34 -2.38 -14.20
C ASP A 37 24.95 -3.48 -13.30
N ASP A 38 26.27 -3.69 -13.35
CA ASP A 38 26.99 -4.66 -12.50
C ASP A 38 27.14 -4.18 -11.06
N ALA A 39 27.39 -2.88 -10.87
CA ALA A 39 27.44 -2.28 -9.54
C ALA A 39 26.06 -2.32 -8.88
N LEU A 40 25.01 -2.01 -9.66
CA LEU A 40 23.62 -2.09 -9.20
C LEU A 40 23.24 -3.53 -8.78
N ASP A 41 23.60 -4.52 -9.59
CA ASP A 41 23.37 -5.94 -9.29
C ASP A 41 24.08 -6.40 -8.02
N SER A 42 25.32 -5.96 -7.82
CA SER A 42 26.10 -6.27 -6.62
C SER A 42 25.42 -5.72 -5.35
N ILE A 43 24.98 -4.46 -5.41
CA ILE A 43 24.28 -3.79 -4.30
C ILE A 43 22.94 -4.49 -3.99
N ILE A 44 22.15 -4.77 -5.02
CA ILE A 44 20.84 -5.42 -4.86
C ILE A 44 20.99 -6.84 -4.33
N SER A 45 21.93 -7.62 -4.87
CA SER A 45 22.21 -8.99 -4.40
C SER A 45 22.62 -9.02 -2.94
N GLN A 46 23.52 -8.11 -2.52
CA GLN A 46 23.95 -8.03 -1.13
C GLN A 46 22.78 -7.69 -0.19
N TYR A 47 21.91 -6.76 -0.59
CA TYR A 47 20.73 -6.41 0.19
C TYR A 47 19.74 -7.57 0.29
N GLN A 48 19.47 -8.25 -0.82
CA GLN A 48 18.54 -9.38 -0.88
C GLN A 48 19.04 -10.59 -0.09
N ASN A 49 20.34 -10.84 -0.05
CA ASN A 49 20.93 -11.90 0.78
C ASN A 49 20.68 -11.68 2.28
N ARG A 50 20.68 -10.42 2.72
CA ARG A 50 20.32 -10.06 4.11
C ARG A 50 18.80 -10.00 4.32
N ASN A 51 18.04 -9.75 3.26
CA ASN A 51 16.59 -9.50 3.31
C ASN A 51 15.84 -10.33 2.23
N PRO A 52 15.67 -11.65 2.43
CA PRO A 52 15.25 -12.60 1.39
C PRO A 52 13.83 -12.43 0.81
N HIS A 53 13.02 -11.50 1.34
CA HIS A 53 11.65 -11.23 0.88
C HIS A 53 11.43 -9.79 0.40
N THR A 54 12.52 -9.09 0.08
CA THR A 54 12.46 -7.69 -0.33
C THR A 54 11.77 -7.53 -1.69
N GLY A 55 10.75 -6.66 -1.73
CA GLY A 55 10.10 -6.23 -2.97
C GLY A 55 10.76 -4.99 -3.57
N GLN A 56 10.44 -4.69 -4.83
CA GLN A 56 11.02 -3.55 -5.57
C GLN A 56 10.85 -2.20 -4.87
N ALA A 57 9.74 -1.98 -4.16
CA ALA A 57 9.50 -0.72 -3.44
C ALA A 57 10.50 -0.51 -2.28
N ILE A 58 10.84 -1.59 -1.56
CA ILE A 58 11.82 -1.53 -0.47
C ILE A 58 13.23 -1.39 -1.05
N LEU A 59 13.57 -2.12 -2.12
CA LEU A 59 14.86 -1.95 -2.81
C LEU A 59 15.06 -0.51 -3.29
N ARG A 60 14.02 0.10 -3.86
CA ARG A 60 14.06 1.50 -4.26
C ARG A 60 14.32 2.41 -3.05
N GLY A 61 13.59 2.21 -1.95
CA GLY A 61 13.79 3.01 -0.73
C GLY A 61 15.19 2.86 -0.14
N TYR A 62 15.77 1.65 -0.19
CA TYR A 62 17.15 1.40 0.22
C TYR A 62 18.17 2.12 -0.67
N LEU A 63 18.01 2.03 -1.99
CA LEU A 63 18.87 2.75 -2.94
C LEU A 63 18.80 4.27 -2.69
N GLU A 64 17.58 4.80 -2.51
CA GLU A 64 17.36 6.21 -2.17
C GLU A 64 18.03 6.58 -0.83
N SER A 65 18.03 5.70 0.18
CA SER A 65 18.67 5.97 1.47
C SER A 65 20.19 5.98 1.42
N ILE A 66 20.81 5.35 0.41
CA ILE A 66 22.25 5.43 0.14
C ILE A 66 22.61 6.43 -0.96
N GLY A 67 21.65 7.28 -1.37
CA GLY A 67 21.85 8.33 -2.36
C GLY A 67 21.81 7.88 -3.83
N ILE A 68 21.56 6.59 -4.09
CA ILE A 68 21.48 6.05 -5.44
C ILE A 68 20.06 6.18 -5.98
N HIS A 69 19.90 6.98 -7.02
CA HIS A 69 18.64 7.14 -7.72
C HIS A 69 18.74 6.47 -9.08
N VAL A 70 17.91 5.46 -9.35
CA VAL A 70 17.91 4.75 -10.64
C VAL A 70 16.49 4.57 -11.16
N GLN A 71 16.36 4.37 -12.47
CA GLN A 71 15.09 4.11 -13.11
C GLN A 71 14.47 2.84 -12.52
N ARG A 72 13.14 2.85 -12.31
CA ARG A 72 12.40 1.68 -11.83
C ARG A 72 12.64 0.44 -12.71
N GLN A 73 12.80 0.65 -14.01
CA GLN A 73 13.09 -0.40 -14.97
C GLN A 73 14.43 -1.08 -14.70
N ARG A 74 15.50 -0.31 -14.44
CA ARG A 74 16.82 -0.86 -14.10
C ARG A 74 16.83 -1.65 -12.79
N ILE A 75 16.09 -1.20 -11.76
CA ILE A 75 15.89 -1.99 -10.53
C ILE A 75 15.23 -3.34 -10.85
N ARG A 76 14.21 -3.33 -11.72
CA ARG A 76 13.50 -4.54 -12.11
C ARG A 76 14.38 -5.51 -12.91
N GLU A 77 15.18 -4.99 -13.83
CA GLU A 77 16.14 -5.76 -14.64
C GLU A 77 17.27 -6.32 -13.77
N SER A 78 17.78 -5.53 -12.82
CA SER A 78 18.76 -5.99 -11.84
C SER A 78 18.21 -7.15 -11.00
N VAL A 79 17.02 -7.00 -10.41
CA VAL A 79 16.35 -8.09 -9.69
C VAL A 79 16.14 -9.33 -10.57
N TRP A 80 15.95 -9.15 -11.88
CA TRP A 80 15.80 -10.26 -12.81
C TRP A 80 17.12 -11.02 -13.03
N ARG A 81 18.23 -10.30 -13.09
CA ARG A 81 19.59 -10.86 -13.24
C ARG A 81 20.10 -11.50 -11.95
N THR A 82 19.84 -10.89 -10.79
CA THR A 82 20.36 -11.32 -9.50
C THR A 82 19.54 -12.43 -8.83
N ASP A 83 18.24 -12.51 -9.13
CA ASP A 83 17.31 -13.39 -8.43
C ASP A 83 16.22 -14.00 -9.35
N PRO A 84 16.61 -14.77 -10.37
CA PRO A 84 15.68 -15.39 -11.30
C PRO A 84 14.78 -16.44 -10.62
N LEU A 85 15.32 -17.19 -9.64
CA LEU A 85 14.62 -18.28 -8.95
C LEU A 85 13.52 -17.79 -8.01
N ARG A 86 13.75 -16.78 -7.15
CA ARG A 86 12.67 -16.32 -6.24
C ARG A 86 11.58 -15.58 -6.99
N ARG A 87 11.85 -15.02 -8.18
CA ARG A 87 10.79 -14.53 -9.07
C ARG A 87 9.95 -15.67 -9.63
N PHE A 88 10.59 -16.74 -10.11
CA PHE A 88 9.90 -17.94 -10.58
C PHE A 88 8.98 -18.51 -9.50
N LEU A 89 9.48 -18.65 -8.26
CA LEU A 89 8.68 -19.10 -7.12
C LEU A 89 7.49 -18.17 -6.80
N ARG A 90 7.65 -16.85 -6.92
CA ARG A 90 6.54 -15.88 -6.75
C ARG A 90 5.49 -15.98 -7.86
N TRP A 91 5.91 -16.28 -9.08
CA TRP A 91 5.00 -16.47 -10.23
C TRP A 91 4.23 -17.79 -10.14
N HIS A 92 4.90 -18.88 -9.73
CA HIS A 92 4.27 -20.19 -9.55
C HIS A 92 3.48 -20.31 -8.24
N GLY A 93 3.86 -19.53 -7.23
CA GLY A 93 3.12 -19.39 -5.96
C GLY A 93 1.87 -18.51 -6.09
N ARG A 94 1.20 -18.50 -7.24
CA ARG A 94 -0.09 -17.84 -7.39
C ARG A 94 -1.08 -18.62 -6.53
N LEU A 95 -1.29 -18.18 -5.29
CA LEU A 95 -2.28 -18.73 -4.38
C LEU A 95 -3.60 -18.82 -5.16
N SER A 96 -4.06 -20.04 -5.44
CA SER A 96 -5.39 -20.23 -5.98
C SER A 96 -6.35 -19.58 -5.00
N ARG A 97 -7.14 -18.60 -5.47
CA ARG A 97 -8.15 -17.95 -4.62
C ARG A 97 -9.06 -19.07 -4.14
N ARG A 98 -9.02 -19.35 -2.83
CA ARG A 98 -9.93 -20.30 -2.22
C ARG A 98 -11.35 -19.83 -2.47
N ALA A 99 -12.25 -20.74 -2.86
CA ALA A 99 -13.66 -20.43 -2.98
C ALA A 99 -14.15 -19.94 -1.61
N TYR A 100 -14.53 -18.66 -1.54
CA TYR A 100 -15.00 -18.05 -0.32
C TYR A 100 -16.42 -18.55 -0.03
N LYS A 101 -16.60 -19.30 1.05
CA LYS A 101 -17.89 -19.83 1.50
C LYS A 101 -18.08 -19.53 2.98
N VAL A 102 -19.26 -19.00 3.32
CA VAL A 102 -19.73 -18.84 4.69
C VAL A 102 -21.14 -19.43 4.80
N PRO A 103 -21.55 -19.93 5.98
CA PRO A 103 -22.81 -20.67 6.16
C PRO A 103 -24.10 -19.95 5.72
N GLY A 104 -24.14 -18.62 5.77
CA GLY A 104 -25.34 -17.83 5.48
C GLY A 104 -25.18 -16.36 5.87
N ALA A 105 -26.20 -15.55 5.60
CA ALA A 105 -26.26 -14.16 6.04
C ALA A 105 -26.11 -14.06 7.56
N ASN A 106 -25.46 -13.00 8.04
CA ASN A 106 -25.10 -12.78 9.45
C ASN A 106 -24.19 -13.86 10.06
N SER A 107 -23.67 -14.82 9.29
CA SER A 107 -22.71 -15.79 9.84
C SER A 107 -21.32 -15.20 10.06
N LEU A 108 -20.94 -14.19 9.29
CA LEU A 108 -19.64 -13.53 9.39
C LEU A 108 -19.72 -12.13 8.79
N TRP A 109 -19.45 -11.09 9.59
CA TRP A 109 -19.22 -9.74 9.08
C TRP A 109 -17.72 -9.43 8.98
N HIS A 110 -17.29 -8.86 7.86
CA HIS A 110 -15.94 -8.32 7.68
C HIS A 110 -15.94 -6.83 7.98
N ILE A 111 -15.04 -6.40 8.85
CA ILE A 111 -14.89 -4.99 9.22
C ILE A 111 -13.49 -4.52 8.82
N ASP A 112 -13.42 -3.40 8.11
CA ASP A 112 -12.17 -2.83 7.59
C ASP A 112 -12.19 -1.29 7.63
N GLY A 113 -10.99 -0.70 7.67
CA GLY A 113 -10.75 0.74 7.60
C GLY A 113 -10.07 1.12 6.28
N HIS A 114 -10.73 1.92 5.46
CA HIS A 114 -10.16 2.46 4.24
C HIS A 114 -9.34 3.73 4.52
N HIS A 115 -8.04 3.66 4.28
CA HIS A 115 -7.06 4.69 4.66
C HIS A 115 -6.50 5.54 3.51
N SER A 116 -7.05 5.47 2.28
CA SER A 116 -6.51 6.25 1.14
C SER A 116 -6.51 7.76 1.38
N LEU A 117 -7.37 8.25 2.28
CA LEU A 117 -7.48 9.67 2.65
C LEU A 117 -6.81 10.02 3.99
N ILE A 118 -5.97 9.13 4.54
CA ILE A 118 -5.34 9.32 5.87
C ILE A 118 -4.47 10.58 5.93
N ARG A 119 -3.92 11.03 4.80
CA ARG A 119 -3.15 12.29 4.70
C ARG A 119 -3.96 13.51 5.13
N TRP A 120 -5.27 13.50 4.91
CA TRP A 120 -6.21 14.53 5.35
C TRP A 120 -6.92 14.16 6.66
N ARG A 121 -6.41 13.16 7.37
CA ARG A 121 -6.99 12.59 8.60
C ARG A 121 -8.37 11.98 8.41
N PHE A 122 -8.73 11.58 7.19
CA PHE A 122 -10.01 10.91 6.93
C PHE A 122 -9.81 9.40 6.81
N VAL A 123 -10.72 8.66 7.43
CA VAL A 123 -10.81 7.19 7.39
C VAL A 123 -12.26 6.82 7.14
N ILE A 124 -12.49 5.83 6.27
CA ILE A 124 -13.84 5.27 6.05
C ILE A 124 -13.85 3.88 6.65
N HIS A 125 -14.63 3.67 7.69
CA HIS A 125 -14.84 2.36 8.32
C HIS A 125 -16.02 1.67 7.66
N GLY A 126 -15.86 0.42 7.26
CA GLY A 126 -16.91 -0.34 6.59
C GLY A 126 -17.11 -1.72 7.22
N GLY A 127 -18.35 -2.17 7.25
CA GLY A 127 -18.74 -3.53 7.59
C GLY A 127 -19.48 -4.16 6.42
N ILE A 128 -19.14 -5.41 6.06
CA ILE A 128 -19.81 -6.17 4.99
C ILE A 128 -20.18 -7.57 5.49
N ASP A 129 -21.41 -8.00 5.23
CA ASP A 129 -21.81 -9.39 5.44
C ASP A 129 -21.12 -10.32 4.43
N GLY A 130 -20.43 -11.35 4.93
CA GLY A 130 -19.60 -12.24 4.14
C GLY A 130 -20.38 -13.11 3.15
N TYR A 131 -21.67 -13.38 3.43
CA TYR A 131 -22.50 -14.23 2.57
C TYR A 131 -23.17 -13.40 1.47
N SER A 132 -23.99 -12.43 1.86
CA SER A 132 -24.80 -11.60 0.97
C SER A 132 -24.00 -10.49 0.28
N ARG A 133 -22.82 -10.15 0.79
CA ARG A 133 -22.03 -8.97 0.38
C ARG A 133 -22.72 -7.63 0.65
N MET A 134 -23.78 -7.63 1.45
CA MET A 134 -24.45 -6.41 1.89
C MET A 134 -23.53 -5.58 2.78
N ILE A 135 -23.47 -4.27 2.53
CA ILE A 135 -22.76 -3.33 3.39
C ILE A 135 -23.64 -3.08 4.62
N VAL A 136 -23.22 -3.58 5.78
CA VAL A 136 -23.97 -3.43 7.05
C VAL A 136 -23.73 -2.07 7.70
N PHE A 137 -22.58 -1.44 7.43
CA PHE A 137 -22.37 -0.02 7.69
C PHE A 137 -21.22 0.54 6.85
N LEU A 138 -21.26 1.85 6.63
CA LEU A 138 -20.15 2.63 6.07
C LEU A 138 -20.09 3.98 6.81
N ARG A 139 -19.03 4.21 7.58
CA ARG A 139 -18.87 5.39 8.44
C ARG A 139 -17.62 6.16 8.06
N PHE A 140 -17.81 7.40 7.65
CA PHE A 140 -16.74 8.37 7.50
C PHE A 140 -16.32 8.94 8.86
N ALA A 141 -15.02 9.03 9.12
CA ALA A 141 -14.46 9.54 10.36
C ALA A 141 -13.19 10.37 10.12
N THR A 142 -12.95 11.33 11.01
CA THR A 142 -11.72 12.13 11.07
C THR A 142 -10.63 11.49 11.96
N ASN A 143 -10.84 10.25 12.38
CA ASN A 143 -9.98 9.53 13.31
C ASN A 143 -10.07 8.01 13.07
N ASN A 144 -9.10 7.28 13.62
CA ASN A 144 -9.03 5.82 13.55
C ASN A 144 -9.25 5.14 14.92
N ARG A 145 -10.15 5.70 15.75
CA ARG A 145 -10.40 5.17 17.10
C ARG A 145 -11.31 3.96 17.06
N ALA A 146 -11.01 2.97 17.89
CA ALA A 146 -11.86 1.79 18.08
C ALA A 146 -13.30 2.15 18.47
N MET A 147 -13.49 3.20 19.27
CA MET A 147 -14.82 3.66 19.68
C MET A 147 -15.70 4.09 18.49
N THR A 148 -15.12 4.68 17.44
CA THR A 148 -15.87 5.07 16.24
C THR A 148 -16.34 3.86 15.46
N VAL A 149 -15.50 2.82 15.37
CA VAL A 149 -15.87 1.54 14.75
C VAL A 149 -16.94 0.84 15.58
N PHE A 150 -16.79 0.82 16.91
CA PHE A 150 -17.75 0.22 17.83
C PHE A 150 -19.14 0.86 17.70
N SER A 151 -19.23 2.19 17.68
CA SER A 151 -20.50 2.90 17.48
C SER A 151 -21.18 2.51 16.17
N ALA A 152 -20.43 2.48 15.06
CA ALA A 152 -20.97 2.08 13.76
C ALA A 152 -21.42 0.62 13.75
N PHE A 153 -20.69 -0.25 14.45
CA PHE A 153 -21.02 -1.66 14.61
C PHE A 153 -22.28 -1.87 15.45
N SER A 154 -22.44 -1.14 16.56
CA SER A 154 -23.65 -1.18 17.40
C SER A 154 -24.88 -0.73 16.60
N GLU A 155 -24.80 0.40 15.89
CA GLU A 155 -25.89 0.87 15.01
C GLU A 155 -26.27 -0.17 13.94
N ALA A 156 -25.27 -0.88 13.40
CA ALA A 156 -25.50 -1.94 12.42
C ALA A 156 -26.16 -3.18 13.04
N ILE A 157 -25.79 -3.57 14.26
CA ILE A 157 -26.44 -4.67 14.99
C ILE A 157 -27.92 -4.35 15.21
N ASP A 158 -28.23 -3.12 15.62
CA ASP A 158 -29.63 -2.72 15.86
C ASP A 158 -30.47 -2.79 14.58
N SER A 159 -29.85 -2.58 13.42
CA SER A 159 -30.53 -2.58 12.12
C SER A 159 -30.60 -3.97 11.46
N PHE A 160 -29.54 -4.77 11.58
CA PHE A 160 -29.35 -6.01 10.80
C PHE A 160 -29.22 -7.27 11.66
N GLY A 161 -29.27 -7.13 12.98
CA GLY A 161 -29.07 -8.22 13.94
C GLY A 161 -27.59 -8.48 14.25
N ILE A 162 -27.36 -9.32 15.26
CA ILE A 162 -26.01 -9.68 15.71
C ILE A 162 -25.41 -10.73 14.76
N PRO A 163 -24.21 -10.49 14.18
CA PRO A 163 -23.53 -11.53 13.41
C PRO A 163 -22.98 -12.61 14.34
N SER A 164 -22.94 -13.87 13.88
CA SER A 164 -22.33 -14.96 14.65
C SER A 164 -20.83 -14.74 14.89
N ARG A 165 -20.15 -14.02 13.98
CA ARG A 165 -18.71 -13.73 14.03
C ARG A 165 -18.39 -12.41 13.35
N CYS A 166 -17.31 -11.78 13.77
CA CYS A 166 -16.71 -10.67 13.04
C CYS A 166 -15.21 -10.90 12.80
N ASP A 167 -14.76 -10.59 11.58
CA ASP A 167 -13.36 -10.61 11.17
C ASP A 167 -12.90 -9.16 10.94
N LEU A 168 -11.88 -8.73 11.69
CA LEU A 168 -11.22 -7.45 11.49
C LEU A 168 -10.06 -7.63 10.50
N ILE A 169 -10.24 -7.14 9.27
CA ILE A 169 -9.25 -7.31 8.21
C ILE A 169 -8.11 -6.34 8.48
N GLY A 170 -6.94 -6.87 8.85
CA GLY A 170 -5.73 -6.11 9.17
C GLY A 170 -5.06 -6.45 10.50
N GLY A 171 -5.76 -7.16 11.40
CA GLY A 171 -5.25 -7.50 12.74
C GLY A 171 -5.14 -8.99 13.06
N GLY A 172 -5.61 -9.90 12.20
CA GLY A 172 -5.56 -11.35 12.46
C GLY A 172 -6.47 -11.84 13.60
N VAL A 173 -7.22 -10.95 14.26
CA VAL A 173 -8.11 -11.29 15.37
C VAL A 173 -9.50 -11.61 14.84
N ARG A 174 -9.93 -12.86 15.07
CA ARG A 174 -11.32 -13.28 14.95
C ARG A 174 -11.99 -13.11 16.30
N ILE A 175 -13.05 -12.32 16.37
CA ILE A 175 -13.84 -12.21 17.59
C ILE A 175 -15.09 -13.09 17.39
N LEU A 176 -15.17 -14.16 18.19
CA LEU A 176 -16.40 -14.93 18.32
C LEU A 176 -17.32 -14.14 19.26
N LEU A 177 -18.39 -13.57 18.73
CA LEU A 177 -19.45 -12.99 19.54
C LEU A 177 -20.39 -14.13 19.91
N PHE A 178 -20.08 -14.85 21.00
CA PHE A 178 -21.10 -15.69 21.63
C PHE A 178 -22.07 -14.74 22.34
N ALA A 179 -23.23 -14.54 21.72
CA ALA A 179 -24.33 -13.85 22.35
C ALA A 179 -24.80 -14.68 23.56
N ASN A 180 -24.42 -14.29 24.76
CA ASN A 180 -25.25 -14.50 25.94
C ASN A 180 -25.98 -13.18 26.18
N LEU A 181 -27.14 -13.04 25.55
CA LEU A 181 -28.23 -12.21 26.07
C LEU A 181 -29.11 -13.11 26.94
#